data_AF-I3S9F4-F1
#
_entry.id   AF-I3S9F4-F1
#
_cell.length_a   1.000
_cell.length_b   1.000
_cell.length_c   1.000
_cell.angle_alpha   90.00
_cell.angle_beta   90.00
_cell.angle_gamma   90.00
#
_symmetry.space_group_name_H-M   'P 1'
#
loop_
_entity.id
_entity.type
_entity.pdbx_description
1 polymer ?
#
loop_
_entity_poly.entity_id
_entity_poly.type
_entity_poly.pdbx_seq_one_letter_code
_entity_poly.pdbx_strand_id
1 'polypeptide(L)'
;MNCSISGEIPEEPVVSRNSGLLFEKRLIERHISDYGKCPITGEPLTLDDIVPIKTFPDLSGTGKATCVKFGPDSKYVAVGSMDRNLRIFGLPGEDDVPAES
;
A
#
# COMPACT_ATOMS: atom_id res chain seq x y z
N MET A 1 4.16 10.64 -5.56
CA MET A 1 4.74 9.33 -5.16
C MET A 1 4.63 8.48 -6.41
N ASN A 2 5.75 8.11 -7.01
CA ASN A 2 5.79 7.61 -8.38
C ASN A 2 6.32 6.19 -8.38
N CYS A 3 5.90 5.39 -9.36
CA CYS A 3 6.37 4.03 -9.57
C CYS A 3 7.88 4.04 -9.87
N SER A 4 8.65 3.16 -9.21
CA SER A 4 10.10 3.08 -9.37
C SER A 4 10.54 2.51 -10.73
N ILE A 5 9.62 1.87 -11.47
CA ILE A 5 9.87 1.34 -12.82
C ILE A 5 9.50 2.36 -13.90
N SER A 6 8.26 2.88 -13.88
CA SER A 6 7.77 3.78 -14.94
C SER A 6 8.01 5.27 -14.67
N GLY A 7 8.24 5.67 -13.42
CA GLY A 7 8.31 7.07 -13.01
C GLY A 7 6.97 7.80 -13.00
N GLU A 8 5.86 7.11 -13.29
CA GLU A 8 4.52 7.67 -13.35
C GLU A 8 3.71 7.34 -12.08
N ILE A 9 2.53 7.94 -11.93
CA ILE A 9 1.61 7.61 -10.84
C ILE A 9 0.98 6.24 -11.17
N PRO A 10 1.21 5.20 -10.34
CA PRO A 10 0.64 3.88 -10.58
C PRO A 10 -0.89 3.89 -10.39
N GLU A 11 -1.58 3.09 -11.20
CA GLU A 11 -3.01 2.84 -11.10
C GLU A 11 -3.31 1.79 -10.03
N GLU A 12 -2.55 0.69 -10.03
CA GLU A 12 -2.54 -0.31 -8.95
C GLU A 12 -1.19 -0.25 -8.19
N PRO A 13 -1.07 0.65 -7.20
CA PRO A 13 0.15 0.80 -6.41
C PRO A 13 0.39 -0.41 -5.51
N VAL A 14 1.60 -0.94 -5.58
CA VAL A 14 2.08 -2.02 -4.72
C VAL A 14 3.46 -1.70 -4.16
N VAL A 15 3.77 -2.18 -2.95
CA VAL A 15 5.10 -2.03 -2.36
C VAL A 15 5.75 -3.36 -2.07
N SER A 16 7.07 -3.40 -2.21
CA SER A 16 7.88 -4.51 -1.72
C SER A 16 8.11 -4.38 -0.22
N ARG A 17 7.85 -5.42 0.57
CA ARG A 17 8.16 -5.42 2.01
C ARG A 17 9.65 -5.30 2.30
N ASN A 18 10.49 -5.86 1.43
CA ASN A 18 11.93 -5.93 1.64
C ASN A 18 12.60 -4.57 1.39
N SER A 19 12.24 -3.92 0.28
CA SER A 19 12.89 -2.68 -0.16
C SER A 19 12.10 -1.41 0.17
N GLY A 20 10.79 -1.53 0.48
CA GLY A 20 9.90 -0.38 0.67
C GLY A 20 9.62 0.41 -0.61
N LEU A 21 10.07 -0.08 -1.77
CA LEU A 21 9.89 0.60 -3.05
C LEU A 21 8.47 0.44 -3.58
N LEU A 22 7.95 1.51 -4.17
CA LEU A 22 6.64 1.56 -4.81
C LEU A 22 6.75 1.16 -6.28
N PHE A 23 5.82 0.33 -6.72
CA PHE A 23 5.69 -0.17 -8.07
C PHE A 23 4.25 -0.14 -8.55
N GLU A 24 4.08 -0.19 -9.87
CA GLU A 24 2.84 -0.56 -10.55
C GLU A 24 2.74 -2.08 -10.55
N LYS A 25 1.59 -2.62 -10.13
CA LYS A 25 1.36 -4.07 -9.97
C LYS A 25 1.72 -4.86 -11.21
N ARG A 26 1.18 -4.47 -12.37
CA ARG A 26 1.40 -5.20 -13.63
C ARG A 26 2.88 -5.23 -14.05
N LEU A 27 3.64 -4.17 -13.74
CA LEU A 27 5.04 -4.07 -14.13
C LEU A 27 5.94 -4.90 -13.22
N ILE A 28 5.69 -4.88 -11.91
CA ILE A 28 6.51 -5.65 -10.96
C ILE A 28 6.22 -7.14 -11.02
N GLU A 29 4.95 -7.55 -11.17
CA GLU A 29 4.57 -8.97 -11.29
C GLU A 29 5.22 -9.62 -12.51
N ARG A 30 5.25 -8.90 -13.64
CA ARG A 30 5.95 -9.35 -14.85
C ARG A 30 7.47 -9.48 -14.60
N HIS A 31 8.09 -8.48 -13.99
CA HIS A 31 9.53 -8.50 -13.75
C HIS A 31 9.94 -9.62 -12.77
N ILE A 32 9.15 -9.86 -11.73
CA ILE A 32 9.37 -10.97 -10.79
C ILE A 32 9.23 -12.31 -11.50
N SER A 33 8.23 -12.46 -12.39
CA SER A 33 8.04 -13.70 -13.15
C SER A 33 9.20 -13.98 -14.11
N ASP A 34 9.78 -12.94 -14.72
CA ASP A 34 10.86 -13.07 -15.70
C ASP A 34 12.25 -13.23 -15.04
N TYR A 35 12.51 -12.56 -13.91
CA TYR A 35 13.86 -12.47 -13.31
C TYR A 35 13.96 -12.91 -11.84
N GLY A 36 12.85 -13.02 -11.11
CA GLY A 36 12.84 -13.40 -9.69
C GLY A 36 13.55 -12.44 -8.74
N LYS A 37 13.74 -11.17 -9.14
CA LYS A 37 14.49 -10.16 -8.38
C LYS A 37 13.88 -8.77 -8.52
N CYS A 38 14.29 -7.86 -7.66
CA CYS A 38 13.90 -6.45 -7.71
C CYS A 38 14.62 -5.73 -8.87
N PRO A 39 13.91 -4.92 -9.68
CA PRO A 39 14.52 -4.19 -10.79
C PRO A 39 15.47 -3.06 -10.36
N ILE A 40 15.39 -2.61 -9.10
CA ILE A 40 16.15 -1.47 -8.59
C ILE A 40 17.30 -1.92 -7.69
N THR A 41 17.03 -2.79 -6.71
CA THR A 41 18.05 -3.26 -5.76
C THR A 41 18.79 -4.51 -6.24
N GLY A 42 18.21 -5.28 -7.16
CA GLY A 42 18.76 -6.55 -7.63
C GLY A 42 18.60 -7.72 -6.64
N GLU A 43 17.97 -7.49 -5.49
CA GLU A 43 17.72 -8.52 -4.47
C GLU A 43 16.61 -9.48 -4.90
N PRO A 44 16.63 -10.75 -4.43
CA PRO A 44 15.56 -11.70 -4.71
C PRO A 44 14.22 -11.18 -4.16
N LEU A 45 13.18 -11.24 -4.99
CA LEU A 45 11.86 -10.70 -4.66
C LEU A 45 10.79 -11.65 -5.21
N THR A 46 9.84 -12.03 -4.38
CA THR A 46 8.73 -12.92 -4.76
C THR A 46 7.40 -12.18 -4.80
N LEU A 47 6.37 -12.79 -5.41
CA LEU A 47 5.02 -12.21 -5.47
C LEU A 47 4.40 -12.04 -4.07
N ASP A 48 4.71 -12.96 -3.15
CA ASP A 48 4.22 -12.91 -1.76
C ASP A 48 4.80 -11.73 -0.96
N ASP A 49 5.93 -11.16 -1.40
CA ASP A 49 6.59 -10.00 -0.79
C ASP A 49 5.97 -8.67 -1.22
N ILE A 50 5.04 -8.71 -2.18
CA ILE A 50 4.36 -7.54 -2.72
C ILE A 50 3.05 -7.31 -1.95
N VAL A 51 2.86 -6.08 -1.49
CA VAL A 51 1.67 -5.67 -0.74
C VAL A 51 0.94 -4.57 -1.51
N PRO A 52 -0.35 -4.75 -1.81
CA PRO A 52 -1.15 -3.69 -2.43
C PRO A 52 -1.35 -2.53 -1.46
N ILE A 53 -1.21 -1.30 -1.96
CA ILE A 53 -1.49 -0.09 -1.21
C ILE A 53 -2.83 0.48 -1.64
N LYS A 54 -3.66 0.81 -0.66
CA LYS A 54 -4.86 1.60 -0.92
C LYS A 54 -4.47 3.08 -1.00
N THR A 55 -4.49 3.63 -2.21
CA THR A 55 -4.35 5.07 -2.42
C THR A 55 -5.70 5.74 -2.33
N PHE A 56 -5.67 7.01 -1.90
CA PHE A 56 -6.85 7.86 -1.91
C PHE A 56 -6.65 8.90 -3.01
N PRO A 57 -7.67 9.15 -3.84
CA PRO A 57 -7.59 10.18 -4.86
C PRO A 57 -7.27 11.52 -4.18
N ASP A 58 -6.17 12.15 -4.60
CA ASP A 58 -5.79 13.48 -4.12
C ASP A 58 -6.74 14.50 -4.73
N LEU A 59 -7.86 14.77 -4.05
CA LEU A 59 -8.92 15.63 -4.56
C LEU A 59 -8.58 17.13 -4.51
N SER A 60 -7.38 17.54 -4.05
CA SER A 60 -7.12 18.98 -3.82
C SER A 60 -5.66 19.40 -3.55
N GLY A 61 -4.66 18.51 -3.50
CA GLY A 61 -3.32 18.85 -3.00
C GLY A 61 -3.29 19.07 -1.48
N THR A 62 -4.40 18.80 -0.79
CA THR A 62 -4.51 18.82 0.68
C THR A 62 -4.44 17.42 1.30
N GLY A 63 -3.94 16.42 0.57
CA GLY A 63 -3.71 15.05 1.05
C GLY A 63 -2.62 14.91 2.13
N LYS A 64 -2.42 15.95 2.96
CA LYS A 64 -1.52 15.95 4.10
C LYS A 64 -2.26 15.40 5.31
N ALA A 65 -1.78 14.27 5.83
CA ALA A 65 -2.15 13.82 7.15
C ALA A 65 -1.72 14.89 8.18
N THR A 66 -2.65 15.35 9.00
CA THR A 66 -2.42 16.34 10.05
C THR A 66 -2.13 15.68 11.40
N CYS A 67 -2.71 14.51 11.64
CA CYS A 67 -2.50 13.75 12.84
C CYS A 67 -2.71 12.25 12.60
N VAL A 68 -2.00 11.43 13.37
CA VAL A 68 -2.15 9.97 13.39
C VAL A 68 -2.22 9.52 14.84
N LYS A 69 -3.18 8.66 15.19
CA LYS A 69 -3.30 8.07 16.52
C LYS A 69 -3.63 6.59 16.43
N PHE A 70 -2.90 5.77 17.19
CA PHE A 70 -3.19 4.35 17.35
C PHE A 70 -4.37 4.15 18.32
N GLY A 71 -5.20 3.14 18.04
CA GLY A 71 -6.22 2.66 18.98
C GLY A 71 -5.58 2.12 20.26
N PRO A 72 -6.31 2.06 21.39
CA PRO A 72 -5.78 1.57 22.67
C PRO A 72 -5.21 0.14 22.61
N ASP A 73 -5.74 -0.68 21.71
CA ASP A 73 -5.38 -2.07 21.46
C ASP A 73 -4.42 -2.25 20.26
N SER A 74 -4.00 -1.14 19.62
CA SER A 74 -3.21 -1.15 18.37
C SER A 74 -3.85 -1.93 17.21
N LYS A 75 -5.15 -2.27 17.26
CA LYS A 75 -5.83 -2.97 16.16
C LYS A 75 -6.12 -2.05 14.98
N TYR A 76 -6.22 -0.75 15.25
CA TYR A 76 -6.49 0.27 14.25
C TYR A 76 -5.68 1.55 14.47
N VAL A 77 -5.60 2.35 13.42
CA VAL A 77 -5.01 3.69 13.35
C VAL A 77 -6.06 4.64 12.79
N ALA A 78 -6.21 5.78 13.45
CA ALA A 78 -6.99 6.91 12.96
C ALA A 78 -6.06 7.97 12.39
N VAL A 79 -6.36 8.43 11.18
CA VAL A 79 -5.60 9.46 10.45
C VAL A 79 -6.53 10.63 10.15
N GLY A 80 -6.22 11.79 10.73
CA GLY A 80 -6.83 13.06 10.36
C GLY A 80 -6.10 13.66 9.18
N SER A 81 -6.83 14.20 8.21
CA SER A 81 -6.27 14.76 6.98
C SER A 81 -6.86 16.14 6.68
N MET A 82 -6.09 17.00 6.00
CA MET A 82 -6.52 18.38 5.66
C MET A 82 -7.69 18.41 4.68
N ASP A 83 -7.95 17.31 3.96
CA ASP A 83 -9.12 17.13 3.11
C ASP A 83 -10.45 17.01 3.88
N ARG A 84 -10.43 17.27 5.21
CA ARG A 84 -11.55 17.16 6.14
C ARG A 84 -12.08 15.73 6.34
N ASN A 85 -11.29 14.73 5.94
CA ASN A 85 -11.60 13.34 6.20
C ASN A 85 -10.82 12.82 7.42
N LEU A 86 -11.51 12.05 8.26
CA LEU A 86 -10.91 11.15 9.24
C LEU A 86 -10.97 9.73 8.67
N ARG A 87 -9.82 9.07 8.57
CA ARG A 87 -9.73 7.69 8.05
C ARG A 87 -9.30 6.75 9.15
N ILE A 88 -9.95 5.60 9.25
CA ILE A 88 -9.59 4.55 10.20
C ILE A 88 -9.10 3.33 9.40
N PHE A 89 -7.90 2.87 9.71
CA PHE A 89 -7.27 1.69 9.10
C PHE A 89 -7.02 0.67 10.19
N GLY A 90 -7.42 -0.58 10.01
CA GLY A 90 -7.18 -1.63 10.98
C GLY A 90 -7.18 -2.99 10.31
N LEU A 91 -6.76 -4.00 11.07
CA LEU A 91 -6.97 -5.38 10.65
C LEU A 91 -8.48 -5.65 10.60
N PRO A 92 -8.98 -6.45 9.64
CA PRO A 92 -10.34 -6.96 9.73
C PRO A 92 -10.48 -7.66 11.07
N GLY A 93 -11.56 -7.39 11.81
CA GLY A 93 -11.81 -8.09 13.06
C GLY A 93 -11.89 -9.58 12.77
N GLU A 94 -11.54 -10.41 13.75
CA GLU A 94 -11.76 -11.87 13.67
C GLU A 94 -13.25 -12.25 13.48
N ASP A 95 -14.16 -11.26 13.48
CA ASP A 95 -15.60 -11.37 13.27
C ASP A 95 -16.07 -11.16 11.81
N ASP A 96 -15.18 -10.84 10.85
CA ASP A 96 -15.53 -10.72 9.42
C ASP A 96 -15.42 -12.06 8.65
N VAL A 97 -15.69 -13.18 9.33
CA VAL A 97 -16.05 -14.43 8.66
C VAL A 97 -17.58 -14.47 8.65
N PRO A 98 -18.26 -14.25 7.50
CA PRO A 98 -19.64 -14.67 7.42
C PRO A 98 -19.61 -16.19 7.59
N ALA A 99 -20.16 -16.68 8.69
CA ALA A 99 -20.43 -18.10 8.85
C ALA A 99 -21.29 -18.52 7.66
N GLU A 100 -20.69 -19.19 6.67
CA GLU A 100 -21.43 -19.95 5.68
C GLU A 100 -22.33 -20.91 6.46
N SER A 101 -23.64 -20.70 6.34
CA SER A 101 -24.71 -21.60 6.80
C SER A 101 -25.23 -22.38 5.61
#